data_AF-A0A0G0ANA9-F1
#
_entry.id   AF-A0A0G0ANA9-F1
#
_cell.length_a   1.000
_cell.length_b   1.000
_cell.length_c   1.000
_cell.angle_alpha   90.00
_cell.angle_beta   90.00
_cell.angle_gamma   90.00
#
_symmetry.space_group_name_H-M   'P 1'
#
loop_
_entity.id
_entity.type
_entity.pdbx_description
1 polymer ?
#
loop_
_entity_poly.entity_id
_entity_poly.type
_entity_poly.pdbx_seq_one_letter_code
_entity_poly.pdbx_strand_id
1 'polypeptide(L)'
;MELKKILRDKTRFYKNKSNYLKLSKDQYNNIKKIIINKNKKDIIKNKKIREFLVKNIKGLGYKEASHFLRNIGYKNLAILDRHILKNLQKFKVINKVPKHLNKKNYLSIEEKFYKFSKKIDIPMDELDLLFWSMETGKVFK
;
A
#
# COMPACT_ATOMS: atom_id res chain seq x y z
N MET A 1 17.93 -10.99 19.27
CA MET A 1 17.12 -11.70 20.28
C MET A 1 16.07 -10.78 20.90
N GLU A 2 16.40 -9.51 21.10
CA GLU A 2 15.56 -8.49 21.75
C GLU A 2 14.28 -8.10 20.97
N LEU A 3 14.38 -7.81 19.67
CA LEU A 3 13.23 -7.43 18.82
C LEU A 3 12.10 -8.48 18.80
N LYS A 4 12.46 -9.77 18.85
CA LYS A 4 11.49 -10.87 18.92
C LYS A 4 10.71 -10.85 20.23
N LYS A 5 11.38 -10.56 21.35
CA LYS A 5 10.76 -10.46 22.68
C LYS A 5 9.80 -9.27 22.71
N ILE A 6 10.23 -8.10 22.26
CA ILE A 6 9.39 -6.88 22.23
C ILE A 6 8.13 -7.06 21.38
N LEU A 7 8.24 -7.72 20.23
CA LEU A 7 7.11 -7.90 19.32
C LEU A 7 6.19 -9.05 19.72
N ARG A 8 6.62 -9.96 20.62
CA ARG A 8 5.88 -11.18 20.98
C ARG A 8 4.46 -10.87 21.42
N ASP A 9 4.31 -9.87 22.27
CA ASP A 9 3.01 -9.50 22.86
C ASP A 9 2.28 -8.42 22.06
N LYS A 10 2.89 -7.91 20.98
CA LYS A 10 2.31 -6.86 20.11
C LYS A 10 1.73 -7.41 18.82
N THR A 11 2.14 -8.60 18.38
CA THR A 11 1.68 -9.15 17.10
C THR A 11 1.85 -10.67 16.99
N ARG A 12 0.79 -11.34 16.49
CA ARG A 12 0.80 -12.80 16.21
C ARG A 12 1.91 -13.28 15.28
N PHE A 13 2.49 -12.38 14.48
CA PHE A 13 3.57 -12.71 13.52
C PHE A 13 4.94 -12.15 13.94
N TYR A 14 5.21 -12.06 15.25
CA TYR A 14 6.41 -11.43 15.80
C TYR A 14 7.72 -12.01 15.23
N LYS A 15 7.80 -13.34 15.00
CA LYS A 15 8.99 -13.99 14.43
C LYS A 15 9.32 -13.42 13.05
N ASN A 16 8.38 -13.46 12.12
CA ASN A 16 8.60 -12.98 10.74
C ASN A 16 8.80 -11.46 10.72
N LYS A 17 7.97 -10.70 11.43
CA LYS A 17 8.09 -9.24 11.48
C LYS A 17 9.43 -8.78 12.05
N SER A 18 9.95 -9.44 13.08
CA SER A 18 11.27 -9.13 13.63
C SER A 18 12.40 -9.39 12.62
N ASN A 19 12.31 -10.47 11.85
CA ASN A 19 13.30 -10.81 10.83
C ASN A 19 13.26 -9.79 9.69
N TYR A 20 12.06 -9.46 9.19
CA TYR A 20 11.89 -8.45 8.13
C TYR A 20 12.42 -7.09 8.57
N LEU A 21 12.09 -6.65 9.78
CA LEU A 21 12.57 -5.37 10.30
C LEU A 21 14.09 -5.32 10.41
N LYS A 22 14.75 -6.41 10.82
CA LYS A 22 16.22 -6.49 10.84
C LYS A 22 16.79 -6.32 9.42
N LEU A 23 16.27 -7.08 8.45
CA LEU A 23 16.72 -6.98 7.05
C LEU A 23 16.49 -5.58 6.45
N SER A 24 15.33 -4.97 6.74
CA SER A 24 15.04 -3.61 6.28
C SER A 24 15.95 -2.57 6.92
N LYS A 25 16.36 -2.76 8.19
CA LYS A 25 17.34 -1.90 8.87
C LYS A 25 18.69 -1.97 8.17
N ASP A 26 19.15 -3.17 7.81
CA ASP A 26 20.43 -3.36 7.11
C ASP A 26 20.42 -2.69 5.72
N GLN A 27 19.24 -2.62 5.07
CA GLN A 27 19.05 -1.96 3.77
C GLN A 27 18.67 -0.47 3.87
N TYR A 28 18.59 0.12 5.06
CA TYR A 28 17.99 1.44 5.29
C TYR A 28 18.60 2.54 4.41
N ASN A 29 19.93 2.59 4.27
CA ASN A 29 20.60 3.60 3.45
C ASN A 29 20.20 3.54 1.97
N ASN A 30 20.01 2.33 1.43
CA ASN A 30 19.56 2.14 0.05
C ASN A 30 18.10 2.58 -0.13
N ILE A 31 17.24 2.21 0.82
CA ILE A 31 15.83 2.64 0.85
C ILE A 31 15.75 4.16 0.89
N LYS A 32 16.51 4.79 1.81
CA LYS A 32 16.54 6.23 2.02
C LYS A 32 16.96 6.97 0.75
N LYS A 33 18.03 6.53 0.06
CA LYS A 33 18.50 7.13 -1.20
C LYS A 33 17.42 7.16 -2.29
N ILE A 34 16.62 6.10 -2.40
CA ILE A 34 15.57 5.97 -3.42
C ILE A 34 14.36 6.85 -3.10
N ILE A 35 14.03 6.99 -1.82
CA ILE A 35 12.90 7.80 -1.34
C ILE A 35 13.25 9.31 -1.31
N ILE A 36 14.52 9.67 -1.14
CA ILE A 36 14.90 11.07 -0.87
C ILE A 36 14.62 12.04 -2.02
N ASN A 37 14.38 11.61 -3.27
CA ASN A 37 14.44 12.53 -4.41
C ASN A 37 13.12 12.75 -5.18
N LYS A 38 12.64 14.00 -5.06
CA LYS A 38 11.96 14.93 -6.00
C LYS A 38 10.63 14.55 -6.67
N ASN A 39 9.60 15.33 -6.33
CA ASN A 39 8.20 15.33 -6.77
C ASN A 39 7.35 14.10 -6.39
N LYS A 40 6.77 14.16 -5.19
CA LYS A 40 5.84 13.14 -4.65
C LYS A 40 4.48 13.08 -5.39
N LYS A 41 4.22 14.00 -6.33
CA LYS A 41 3.00 13.99 -7.16
C LYS A 41 3.17 13.22 -8.48
N ASP A 42 4.41 12.88 -8.88
CA ASP A 42 4.67 12.16 -10.12
C ASP A 42 4.27 10.68 -10.01
N ILE A 43 3.14 10.33 -10.63
CA ILE A 43 2.56 8.98 -10.59
C ILE A 43 3.52 7.93 -11.14
N ILE A 44 4.21 8.22 -12.25
CA ILE A 44 5.09 7.26 -12.92
C ILE A 44 6.29 6.95 -12.03
N LYS A 45 6.88 7.99 -11.45
CA LYS A 45 8.01 7.84 -10.53
C LYS A 45 7.60 7.14 -9.23
N ASN A 46 6.44 7.48 -8.67
CA ASN A 46 5.89 6.85 -7.47
C ASN A 46 5.67 5.34 -7.69
N LYS A 47 5.10 4.95 -8.84
CA LYS A 47 4.91 3.54 -9.22
C LYS A 47 6.26 2.81 -9.34
N LYS A 48 7.30 3.43 -9.93
CA LYS A 48 8.65 2.85 -10.01
C LYS A 48 9.29 2.63 -8.63
N ILE A 49 9.14 3.59 -7.71
CA ILE A 49 9.63 3.44 -6.34
C ILE A 49 8.91 2.29 -5.63
N ARG A 50 7.59 2.16 -5.81
CA ARG A 50 6.84 1.01 -5.27
C ARG A 50 7.36 -0.32 -5.81
N GLU A 51 7.57 -0.43 -7.12
CA GLU A 51 8.13 -1.65 -7.74
C GLU A 51 9.49 -2.01 -7.14
N PHE A 52 10.36 -1.02 -6.92
CA PHE A 52 11.63 -1.25 -6.23
C PHE A 52 11.43 -1.81 -4.82
N LEU A 53 10.54 -1.21 -4.02
CA LEU A 53 10.29 -1.65 -2.64
C LEU A 53 9.75 -3.08 -2.59
N VAL A 54 8.77 -3.40 -3.44
CA VAL A 54 8.18 -4.75 -3.52
C VAL A 54 9.23 -5.80 -3.90
N LYS A 55 10.12 -5.47 -4.84
CA LYS A 55 11.14 -6.40 -5.31
C LYS A 55 12.26 -6.64 -4.29
N ASN A 56 12.67 -5.60 -3.56
CA ASN A 56 13.92 -5.62 -2.81
C ASN A 56 13.76 -5.74 -1.29
N ILE A 57 12.58 -5.41 -0.75
CA ILE A 57 12.35 -5.36 0.70
C ILE A 57 11.45 -6.52 1.12
N LYS A 58 12.03 -7.51 1.82
CA LYS A 58 11.28 -8.67 2.31
C LYS A 58 10.16 -8.23 3.25
N GLY A 59 8.96 -8.79 3.03
CA GLY A 59 7.77 -8.48 3.81
C GLY A 59 6.93 -7.32 3.28
N LEU A 60 7.35 -6.62 2.22
CA LEU A 60 6.52 -5.64 1.53
C LEU A 60 5.88 -6.24 0.27
N GLY A 61 4.55 -6.38 0.30
CA GLY A 61 3.75 -6.56 -0.91
C GLY A 61 3.35 -5.21 -1.51
N TYR A 62 2.58 -5.25 -2.60
CA TYR A 62 2.10 -4.03 -3.27
C TYR A 62 1.31 -3.11 -2.34
N LYS A 63 0.40 -3.68 -1.53
CA LYS A 63 -0.40 -2.92 -0.57
C LYS A 63 0.47 -2.28 0.50
N GLU A 64 1.37 -3.04 1.11
CA GLU A 64 2.28 -2.55 2.15
C GLU A 64 3.22 -1.47 1.61
N ALA A 65 3.76 -1.64 0.40
CA ALA A 65 4.63 -0.66 -0.24
C ALA A 65 3.87 0.62 -0.64
N SER A 66 2.67 0.50 -1.25
CA SER A 66 1.79 1.65 -1.52
C SER A 66 1.46 2.40 -0.22
N HIS A 67 1.08 1.68 0.82
CA HIS A 67 0.69 2.26 2.10
C HIS A 67 1.85 3.01 2.76
N PHE A 68 3.05 2.41 2.78
CA PHE A 68 4.26 3.07 3.26
C PHE A 68 4.54 4.37 2.49
N LEU A 69 4.50 4.33 1.16
CA LEU A 69 4.74 5.51 0.32
C LEU A 69 3.69 6.61 0.56
N ARG A 70 2.41 6.25 0.67
CA ARG A 70 1.33 7.20 1.02
C ARG A 70 1.60 7.88 2.35
N ASN A 71 2.01 7.12 3.37
CA ASN A 71 2.25 7.65 4.71
C ASN A 71 3.42 8.61 4.81
N ILE A 72 4.34 8.58 3.84
CA ILE A 72 5.44 9.57 3.73
C ILE A 72 5.16 10.64 2.64
N GLY A 73 3.92 10.70 2.12
CA GLY A 73 3.40 11.78 1.28
C GLY A 73 3.40 11.54 -0.23
N TYR A 74 3.68 10.32 -0.70
CA TYR A 74 3.54 9.97 -2.12
C TYR A 74 2.07 9.78 -2.46
N LYS A 75 1.65 10.30 -3.62
CA LYS A 75 0.26 10.27 -4.06
C LYS A 75 0.01 9.29 -5.20
N ASN A 76 -1.27 9.01 -5.47
CA ASN A 76 -1.72 8.23 -6.63
C ASN A 76 -1.20 6.78 -6.66
N LEU A 77 -1.11 6.16 -5.48
CA LEU A 77 -0.80 4.74 -5.34
C LEU A 77 -1.97 4.07 -4.63
N ALA A 78 -2.62 3.11 -5.29
CA ALA A 78 -3.74 2.43 -4.66
C ALA A 78 -3.25 1.55 -3.50
N ILE A 79 -4.00 1.57 -2.40
CA ILE A 79 -3.84 0.67 -1.25
C ILE A 79 -5.00 -0.33 -1.31
N LEU A 80 -4.83 -1.40 -2.10
CA LEU A 80 -5.92 -2.36 -2.32
C LEU A 80 -6.03 -3.34 -1.14
N ASP A 81 -6.76 -2.92 -0.11
CA ASP A 81 -7.14 -3.77 1.01
C ASP A 81 -8.57 -4.32 0.87
N ARG A 82 -9.07 -5.05 1.87
CA ARG A 82 -10.41 -5.65 1.83
C ARG A 82 -11.53 -4.60 1.74
N HIS A 83 -11.36 -3.43 2.35
CA HIS A 83 -12.38 -2.37 2.40
C HIS A 83 -12.44 -1.64 1.06
N ILE A 84 -11.28 -1.33 0.46
CA ILE A 84 -11.22 -0.75 -0.88
C ILE A 84 -11.79 -1.70 -1.91
N LEU A 85 -11.39 -2.98 -1.92
CA LEU A 85 -11.87 -3.95 -2.89
C LEU A 85 -13.40 -4.16 -2.80
N LYS A 86 -13.95 -4.21 -1.59
CA LYS A 86 -15.40 -4.33 -1.36
C LYS A 86 -16.15 -3.12 -1.90
N ASN A 87 -15.66 -1.91 -1.65
CA ASN A 87 -16.26 -0.68 -2.19
C ASN A 87 -16.14 -0.61 -3.72
N LEU A 88 -14.99 -0.95 -4.30
CA LEU A 88 -14.83 -1.01 -5.76
C LEU A 88 -15.80 -2.01 -6.40
N GLN A 89 -16.09 -3.13 -5.73
CA GLN A 89 -17.12 -4.05 -6.19
C GLN A 89 -18.52 -3.45 -6.06
N LYS A 90 -18.84 -2.83 -4.91
CA LYS A 90 -20.12 -2.16 -4.65
C LYS A 90 -20.45 -1.10 -5.71
N PHE A 91 -19.45 -0.30 -6.09
CA PHE A 91 -19.58 0.73 -7.13
C PHE A 91 -19.38 0.20 -8.56
N LYS A 92 -19.34 -1.13 -8.75
CA LYS A 92 -19.22 -1.80 -10.05
C LYS A 92 -17.94 -1.41 -10.83
N VAL A 93 -16.89 -0.97 -10.14
CA VAL A 93 -15.55 -0.73 -10.73
C VAL A 93 -14.86 -2.05 -11.05
N ILE A 94 -15.11 -3.07 -10.22
CA ILE A 94 -14.70 -4.46 -10.47
C ILE A 94 -15.90 -5.39 -10.33
N ASN A 95 -15.96 -6.45 -11.14
CA ASN A 95 -17.09 -7.39 -11.10
C ASN A 95 -17.05 -8.28 -9.85
N LYS A 96 -15.84 -8.69 -9.43
CA LYS A 96 -15.62 -9.53 -8.25
C LYS A 96 -14.29 -9.21 -7.59
N VAL A 97 -14.23 -9.39 -6.27
CA VAL A 97 -12.98 -9.34 -5.52
C VAL A 97 -12.16 -10.61 -5.83
N PRO A 98 -10.91 -10.50 -6.31
CA PRO A 98 -10.09 -11.68 -6.58
C PRO A 98 -9.69 -12.37 -5.27
N LYS A 99 -9.67 -13.72 -5.27
CA LYS A 99 -9.19 -14.52 -4.13
C LYS A 99 -7.72 -14.22 -3.78
N HIS A 100 -6.90 -13.95 -4.80
CA HIS A 100 -5.50 -13.59 -4.66
C HIS A 100 -5.15 -12.35 -5.47
N LEU A 101 -4.48 -11.39 -4.83
CA LEU A 101 -3.94 -10.20 -5.47
C LEU A 101 -2.49 -10.43 -5.89
N ASN A 102 -2.30 -11.11 -7.02
CA ASN A 102 -1.00 -11.12 -7.70
C ASN A 102 -0.71 -9.74 -8.34
N LYS A 103 0.53 -9.52 -8.78
CA LYS A 103 0.98 -8.27 -9.42
C LYS A 103 0.04 -7.82 -10.55
N LYS A 104 -0.32 -8.73 -11.46
CA LYS A 104 -1.17 -8.43 -12.63
C LYS A 104 -2.54 -7.92 -12.20
N ASN A 105 -3.19 -8.63 -11.26
CA ASN A 105 -4.50 -8.24 -10.74
C ASN A 105 -4.42 -6.93 -9.96
N TYR A 106 -3.38 -6.73 -9.15
CA TYR A 106 -3.18 -5.51 -8.38
C TYR A 106 -3.11 -4.29 -9.29
N LEU A 107 -2.23 -4.32 -10.30
CA LEU A 107 -2.06 -3.21 -11.24
C LEU A 107 -3.30 -2.98 -12.10
N SER A 108 -3.99 -4.05 -12.51
CA SER A 108 -5.25 -3.93 -13.26
C SER A 108 -6.36 -3.27 -12.45
N ILE A 109 -6.50 -3.64 -11.18
CA ILE A 109 -7.51 -3.04 -10.28
C ILE A 109 -7.14 -1.61 -9.92
N GLU A 110 -5.86 -1.33 -9.67
CA GLU A 110 -5.36 0.04 -9.46
C GLU A 110 -5.71 0.95 -10.63
N GLU A 111 -5.51 0.49 -11.86
CA GLU A 111 -5.83 1.29 -13.05
C GLU A 111 -7.34 1.56 -13.16
N LYS A 112 -8.18 0.56 -12.86
CA LYS A 112 -9.63 0.75 -12.81
C LYS A 112 -10.05 1.72 -11.72
N PHE A 113 -9.42 1.64 -10.54
CA PHE A 113 -9.68 2.56 -9.44
C PHE A 113 -9.26 3.99 -9.80
N TYR A 114 -8.10 4.16 -10.45
CA TYR A 114 -7.64 5.46 -10.94
C TYR A 114 -8.60 6.07 -11.98
N LYS A 115 -9.11 5.26 -12.92
CA LYS A 115 -10.12 5.73 -13.88
C LYS A 115 -11.43 6.09 -13.21
N PHE A 116 -11.86 5.31 -12.22
CA PHE A 116 -13.05 5.62 -11.44
C PHE A 116 -12.90 6.93 -10.67
N SER A 117 -11.76 7.14 -10.01
CA SER A 117 -11.48 8.35 -9.24
C SER A 117 -11.52 9.60 -10.13
N LYS A 118 -10.96 9.51 -11.33
CA LYS A 118 -11.06 10.56 -12.36
C LYS A 118 -12.48 10.79 -12.86
N LYS A 119 -13.28 9.74 -13.04
CA LYS A 119 -14.66 9.85 -13.50
C LYS A 119 -15.55 10.62 -12.53
N ILE A 120 -15.34 10.43 -11.22
CA ILE A 120 -16.16 11.07 -10.18
C ILE A 120 -15.52 12.34 -9.60
N ASP A 121 -14.38 12.75 -10.15
CA ASP A 121 -13.60 13.92 -9.72
C ASP A 121 -13.22 13.93 -8.24
N ILE A 122 -12.91 12.76 -7.68
CA ILE A 122 -12.40 12.62 -6.30
C ILE A 122 -11.02 11.94 -6.37
N PRO A 123 -9.95 12.54 -5.82
CA PRO A 123 -8.64 11.93 -5.79
C PRO A 123 -8.65 10.53 -5.15
N MET A 124 -7.87 9.62 -5.73
CA MET A 124 -7.78 8.23 -5.24
C MET A 124 -7.33 8.14 -3.78
N ASP A 125 -6.46 9.06 -3.34
CA ASP A 125 -5.98 9.15 -1.96
C ASP A 125 -7.12 9.54 -0.99
N GLU A 126 -8.09 10.33 -1.43
CA GLU A 126 -9.27 10.72 -0.65
C GLU A 126 -10.34 9.63 -0.66
N LEU A 127 -10.52 8.93 -1.79
CA LEU A 127 -11.40 7.77 -1.87
C LEU A 127 -10.93 6.63 -0.96
N ASP A 128 -9.63 6.47 -0.76
CA ASP A 128 -9.07 5.51 0.19
C ASP A 128 -9.59 5.79 1.62
N LEU A 129 -9.51 7.06 2.06
CA LEU A 129 -10.02 7.49 3.37
C LEU A 129 -11.55 7.36 3.46
N LEU A 130 -12.27 7.77 2.41
CA LEU A 130 -13.72 7.69 2.34
C LEU A 130 -14.19 6.23 2.47
N PHE A 131 -13.68 5.33 1.63
CA PHE A 131 -14.07 3.92 1.63
C PHE A 131 -13.73 3.23 2.94
N TRP A 132 -12.61 3.60 3.58
CA TRP A 132 -12.28 3.10 4.90
C TRP A 132 -13.27 3.59 5.97
N SER A 133 -13.66 4.86 5.91
CA SER A 133 -14.64 5.46 6.83
C SER A 133 -16.05 4.89 6.68
N MET A 134 -16.48 4.61 5.44
CA MET A 134 -17.77 3.99 5.15
C MET A 134 -17.92 2.59 5.78
N GLU A 135 -16.81 1.88 5.97
CA GLU A 135 -16.81 0.52 6.52
C GLU A 135 -16.59 0.48 8.04
N THR A 136 -15.93 1.48 8.61
CA THR A 136 -15.49 1.45 10.03
C THR A 136 -16.11 2.54 10.90
N GLY A 137 -16.75 3.55 10.30
CA GLY A 137 -17.23 4.74 10.99
C GLY A 137 -16.12 5.67 11.51
N LYS A 138 -14.85 5.41 11.16
CA LYS A 138 -13.68 6.19 11.60
C LYS A 138 -12.84 6.58 10.39
N VAL A 139 -12.03 7.63 10.50
CA VAL A 139 -11.00 7.93 9.50
C VAL A 139 -9.66 7.47 10.07
N PHE A 140 -8.94 6.61 9.36
CA PHE A 140 -7.63 6.09 9.78
C PHE A 140 -6.58 6.30 8.68
N LYS A 141 -5.31 6.30 9.09
CA LYS A 141 -4.16 6.62 8.25
C LYS A 141 -3.44 5.39 7.72
#